data_AF-A0A9D7N6Q0-F1
#
_entry.id   AF-A0A9D7N6Q0-F1
#
_cell.length_a   1.000
_cell.length_b   1.000
_cell.length_c   1.000
_cell.angle_alpha   90.00
_cell.angle_beta   90.00
_cell.angle_gamma   90.00
#
_symmetry.space_group_name_H-M   'P 1'
#
loop_
_entity.id
_entity.type
_entity.pdbx_description
1 polymer ?
#
loop_
_entity_poly.entity_id
_entity_poly.type
_entity_poly.pdbx_seq_one_letter_code
_entity_poly.pdbx_strand_id
1 'polypeptide(L)'
;MKHSKLPSDAFEYYFSLGVDRSYTAVAKRYAVARKTVNRHAIAERWQERIAERERKAREATEQRAIETLEEMNARHLRVAKAIQARALDALRTLPLSTAMEAVRALEIGVKQERLARGEPTDRAAIDVESVIKREYERWLVRSDDTPRT
;
A
#
# COMPACT_ATOMS: atom_id res chain seq x y z
N MET A 1 -35.26 29.73 -29.91
CA MET A 1 -35.29 28.56 -28.99
C MET A 1 -34.55 28.93 -27.72
N LYS A 2 -35.19 28.87 -26.54
CA LYS A 2 -34.53 29.21 -25.26
C LYS A 2 -33.36 28.24 -25.03
N HIS A 3 -32.15 28.77 -24.90
CA HIS A 3 -31.00 28.01 -24.40
C HIS A 3 -31.29 27.63 -22.94
N SER A 4 -31.85 26.44 -22.72
CA SER A 4 -31.97 25.90 -21.36
C SER A 4 -30.54 25.64 -20.87
N LYS A 5 -29.99 26.60 -20.10
CA LYS A 5 -28.70 26.44 -19.44
C LYS A 5 -28.86 25.33 -18.41
N LEU A 6 -27.95 24.37 -18.45
CA LEU A 6 -27.92 23.32 -17.43
C LEU A 6 -27.56 23.99 -16.09
N PRO A 7 -28.26 23.69 -14.99
CA PRO A 7 -27.91 24.21 -13.67
C PRO A 7 -26.46 23.85 -13.27
N SER A 8 -25.81 24.73 -12.49
CA SER A 8 -24.40 24.56 -12.10
C SER A 8 -24.14 23.38 -11.15
N ASP A 9 -25.18 22.90 -10.46
CA ASP A 9 -25.18 21.72 -9.60
C ASP A 9 -25.33 20.40 -10.38
N ALA A 10 -25.55 20.45 -11.70
CA ALA A 10 -25.71 19.25 -12.51
C ALA A 10 -24.50 18.32 -12.47
N PHE A 11 -23.28 18.87 -12.33
CA PHE A 11 -22.09 18.06 -12.12
C PHE A 11 -22.11 17.34 -10.77
N GLU A 12 -22.53 17.99 -9.69
CA GLU A 12 -22.59 17.36 -8.36
C GLU A 12 -23.65 16.26 -8.32
N TYR A 13 -24.81 16.50 -8.94
CA TYR A 13 -25.82 15.45 -9.13
C TYR A 13 -25.24 14.28 -9.94
N TYR A 14 -24.59 14.55 -11.08
CA TYR A 14 -23.93 13.51 -11.89
C TYR A 14 -22.91 12.72 -11.05
N PHE A 15 -22.06 13.41 -10.30
CA PHE A 15 -21.05 12.79 -9.45
C PHE A 15 -21.66 11.88 -8.37
N SER A 16 -22.74 12.34 -7.74
CA SER A 16 -23.46 11.60 -6.67
C SER A 16 -24.06 10.27 -7.12
N LEU A 17 -24.29 10.08 -8.43
CA LEU A 17 -24.80 8.82 -8.98
C LEU A 17 -23.78 7.67 -8.93
N GLY A 18 -22.51 7.96 -8.65
CA GLY A 18 -21.48 6.93 -8.48
C GLY A 18 -21.36 5.98 -9.68
N VAL A 19 -21.61 4.69 -9.45
CA VAL A 19 -21.55 3.65 -10.50
C VAL A 19 -22.66 3.79 -11.55
N ASP A 20 -23.80 4.41 -11.20
CA ASP A 20 -24.95 4.60 -12.08
C ASP A 20 -24.91 5.93 -12.86
N ARG A 21 -23.74 6.58 -12.88
CA ARG A 21 -23.47 7.82 -13.62
C ARG A 21 -23.93 7.72 -15.07
N SER A 22 -24.95 8.51 -15.42
CA SER A 22 -25.46 8.56 -16.79
C SER A 22 -25.94 9.95 -17.18
N TYR A 23 -25.54 10.43 -18.37
CA TYR A 23 -26.07 11.68 -18.92
C TYR A 23 -27.58 11.61 -19.18
N THR A 24 -28.13 10.41 -19.35
CA THR A 24 -29.58 10.20 -19.46
C THR A 24 -30.27 10.46 -18.12
N ALA A 25 -29.66 10.04 -17.01
CA ALA A 25 -30.19 10.30 -15.66
C ALA A 25 -30.18 11.80 -15.31
N VAL A 26 -29.10 12.51 -15.68
CA VAL A 26 -28.98 13.97 -15.53
C VAL A 26 -30.01 14.69 -16.42
N ALA A 27 -30.15 14.27 -17.68
CA ALA A 27 -31.13 14.83 -18.61
C ALA A 27 -32.57 14.70 -18.10
N LYS A 28 -32.93 13.52 -17.56
CA LYS A 28 -34.23 13.26 -16.94
C LYS A 28 -34.45 14.14 -15.71
N ARG A 29 -33.45 14.27 -14.84
CA ARG A 29 -33.53 15.09 -13.60
C ARG A 29 -33.83 16.56 -13.89
N TYR A 30 -33.19 17.12 -14.91
CA TYR A 30 -33.29 18.55 -15.25
C TYR A 30 -34.24 18.86 -16.42
N ALA A 31 -34.98 17.85 -16.92
CA ALA A 31 -35.90 17.98 -18.05
C ALA A 31 -35.26 18.65 -19.29
N VAL A 32 -34.01 18.28 -19.60
CA VAL A 32 -33.27 18.78 -20.77
C VAL A 32 -32.92 17.65 -21.72
N ALA A 33 -32.64 17.99 -22.98
CA ALA A 33 -32.13 17.01 -23.94
C ALA A 33 -30.75 16.46 -23.51
N ARG A 34 -30.53 15.15 -23.67
CA ARG A 34 -29.24 14.49 -23.41
C ARG A 34 -28.07 15.16 -24.14
N LYS A 35 -28.29 15.68 -25.35
CA LYS A 35 -27.28 16.42 -26.13
C LYS A 35 -26.82 17.70 -25.42
N THR A 36 -27.71 18.38 -24.68
CA THR A 36 -27.38 19.55 -23.88
C THR A 36 -26.45 19.18 -22.72
N VAL A 37 -26.74 18.08 -22.02
CA VAL A 37 -25.89 17.56 -20.94
C VAL A 37 -24.52 17.16 -21.47
N ASN A 38 -24.46 16.43 -22.59
CA ASN A 38 -23.20 16.00 -23.20
C ASN A 38 -22.31 17.22 -23.56
N ARG A 39 -22.87 18.23 -24.23
CA ARG A 39 -22.15 19.47 -24.55
C ARG A 39 -21.61 20.17 -23.30
N HIS A 40 -22.40 20.26 -22.24
CA HIS A 40 -21.95 20.84 -20.96
C HIS A 40 -20.85 19.99 -20.32
N ALA A 41 -21.01 18.68 -20.30
CA ALA A 41 -20.05 17.76 -19.71
C ALA A 41 -18.68 17.81 -20.41
N ILE A 42 -18.67 18.00 -21.74
CA ILE A 42 -17.44 18.24 -22.51
C ILE A 42 -16.85 19.61 -22.17
N ALA A 43 -17.67 20.67 -22.24
CA ALA A 43 -17.21 22.04 -21.98
C ALA A 43 -16.61 22.22 -20.58
N GLU A 44 -17.16 21.53 -19.58
CA GLU A 44 -16.71 21.56 -18.19
C GLU A 44 -15.84 20.36 -17.79
N ARG A 45 -15.45 19.52 -18.77
CA ARG A 45 -14.50 18.41 -18.58
C ARG A 45 -14.89 17.50 -17.40
N TRP A 46 -16.17 17.10 -17.33
CA TRP A 46 -16.72 16.36 -16.19
C TRP A 46 -15.95 15.07 -15.89
N GLN A 47 -15.51 14.33 -16.92
CA GLN A 47 -14.74 13.11 -16.73
C GLN A 47 -13.39 13.37 -16.05
N GLU A 48 -12.70 14.44 -16.42
CA GLU A 48 -11.42 14.78 -15.80
C GLU A 48 -11.59 15.26 -14.36
N ARG A 49 -12.64 16.04 -14.08
CA ARG A 49 -12.99 16.44 -12.72
C ARG A 49 -13.25 15.22 -11.83
N ILE A 50 -13.89 14.18 -12.37
CA ILE A 50 -14.09 12.89 -11.67
C ILE A 50 -12.74 12.22 -11.43
N ALA A 51 -11.94 12.03 -12.48
CA ALA A 51 -10.65 11.36 -12.38
C ALA A 51 -9.75 12.04 -11.34
N GLU A 52 -9.74 13.37 -11.30
CA GLU A 52 -8.98 14.16 -10.34
C GLU A 52 -9.49 14.01 -8.91
N ARG A 53 -10.82 14.03 -8.70
CA ARG A 53 -11.40 13.78 -7.37
C ARG A 53 -11.10 12.37 -6.88
N GLU A 54 -11.24 11.37 -7.74
CA GLU A 54 -10.97 9.98 -7.41
C GLU A 54 -9.47 9.77 -7.14
N ARG A 55 -8.59 10.43 -7.90
CA ARG A 55 -7.13 10.44 -7.63
C ARG A 55 -6.83 11.00 -6.25
N LYS A 56 -7.33 12.20 -5.92
CA LYS A 56 -7.16 12.81 -4.60
C LYS A 56 -7.71 11.94 -3.47
N ALA A 57 -8.85 11.30 -3.67
CA ALA A 57 -9.43 10.40 -2.68
C ALA A 57 -8.55 9.15 -2.45
N ARG A 58 -7.99 8.58 -3.52
CA ARG A 58 -7.01 7.48 -3.42
C ARG A 58 -5.75 7.91 -2.68
N GLU A 59 -5.14 9.03 -3.08
CA GLU A 59 -3.94 9.56 -2.44
C GLU A 59 -4.16 9.84 -0.95
N ALA A 60 -5.29 10.44 -0.58
CA ALA A 60 -5.60 10.68 0.83
C ALA A 60 -5.83 9.37 1.62
N THR A 61 -6.33 8.31 0.97
CA THR A 61 -6.52 7.00 1.61
C THR A 61 -5.19 6.29 1.79
N GLU A 62 -4.33 6.33 0.78
CA GLU A 62 -2.97 5.80 0.81
C GLU A 62 -2.12 6.51 1.87
N GLN A 63 -2.17 7.84 1.92
CA GLN A 63 -1.46 8.62 2.92
C GLN A 63 -1.89 8.25 4.35
N ARG A 64 -3.20 8.13 4.61
CA ARG A 64 -3.70 7.68 5.93
C ARG A 64 -3.25 6.26 6.27
N ALA A 65 -3.18 5.37 5.28
CA ALA A 65 -2.70 4.01 5.50
C ALA A 65 -1.21 4.01 5.87
N ILE A 66 -0.38 4.83 5.19
CA ILE A 66 1.04 5.02 5.52
C ILE A 66 1.18 5.57 6.94
N GLU A 67 0.48 6.65 7.27
CA GLU A 67 0.53 7.26 8.61
C GLU A 67 0.14 6.26 9.71
N THR A 68 -0.93 5.48 9.49
CA THR A 68 -1.36 4.45 10.44
C THR A 68 -0.30 3.36 10.64
N LEU A 69 0.39 2.96 9.56
CA LEU A 69 1.50 2.00 9.64
C LEU A 69 2.69 2.59 10.39
N GLU A 70 3.04 3.85 10.15
CA GLU A 70 4.11 4.56 10.86
C GLU A 70 3.83 4.68 12.35
N GLU A 71 2.60 5.04 12.74
CA GLU A 71 2.17 5.10 14.14
C GLU A 71 2.25 3.74 14.83
N MET A 72 1.80 2.69 14.14
CA MET A 72 1.90 1.32 14.62
C MET A 72 3.36 0.91 14.83
N ASN A 73 4.22 1.18 13.84
CA ASN A 73 5.65 0.89 13.91
C ASN A 73 6.32 1.65 15.06
N ALA A 74 5.99 2.92 15.26
CA ALA A 74 6.50 3.73 16.37
C ALA A 74 6.08 3.15 17.74
N ARG A 75 4.84 2.67 17.87
CA ARG A 75 4.37 1.98 19.09
C ARG A 75 5.14 0.67 19.32
N HIS A 76 5.28 -0.16 18.30
CA HIS A 76 6.01 -1.43 18.41
C HIS A 76 7.49 -1.21 18.77
N LEU A 77 8.13 -0.20 18.18
CA LEU A 77 9.51 0.16 18.48
C LEU A 77 9.70 0.58 19.94
N ARG A 78 8.75 1.34 20.51
CA ARG A 78 8.78 1.69 21.95
C ARG A 78 8.71 0.45 22.84
N VAL A 79 7.83 -0.49 22.51
CA VAL A 79 7.70 -1.76 23.26
C VAL A 79 8.98 -2.59 23.15
N ALA A 80 9.54 -2.73 21.93
CA ALA A 80 10.78 -3.45 21.70
C ALA A 80 11.93 -2.86 22.53
N LYS A 81 12.11 -1.53 22.54
CA LYS A 81 13.13 -0.84 23.35
C LYS A 81 12.93 -1.06 24.85
N ALA A 82 11.69 -1.07 25.34
CA ALA A 82 11.40 -1.34 26.75
C ALA A 82 11.77 -2.78 27.15
N ILE A 83 11.52 -3.76 26.26
CA ILE A 83 11.95 -5.15 26.46
C ILE A 83 13.48 -5.24 26.48
N GLN A 84 14.16 -4.60 25.51
CA GLN A 84 15.63 -4.57 25.45
C GLN A 84 16.23 -3.98 26.73
N ALA A 85 15.69 -2.86 27.24
CA ALA A 85 16.15 -2.23 28.47
C ALA A 85 16.00 -3.17 29.69
N ARG A 86 14.82 -3.77 29.87
CA ARG A 86 14.58 -4.73 30.96
C ARG A 86 15.46 -5.97 30.86
N ALA A 87 15.68 -6.48 29.66
CA ALA A 87 16.55 -7.62 29.42
C ALA A 87 18.01 -7.28 29.76
N LEU A 88 18.49 -6.09 29.39
CA LEU A 88 19.83 -5.62 29.76
C LEU A 88 19.99 -5.48 31.27
N ASP A 89 18.98 -4.97 31.97
CA ASP A 89 19.03 -4.86 33.44
C ASP A 89 19.03 -6.24 34.12
N ALA A 90 18.26 -7.20 33.61
CA ALA A 90 18.32 -8.58 34.08
C ALA A 90 19.69 -9.24 33.81
N LEU A 91 20.29 -8.99 32.64
CA LEU A 91 21.62 -9.52 32.28
C LEU A 91 22.75 -8.93 33.14
N ARG A 92 22.58 -7.70 33.68
CA ARG A 92 23.54 -7.08 34.61
C ARG A 92 23.49 -7.68 36.02
N THR A 93 22.37 -8.27 36.40
CA THR A 93 22.08 -8.67 37.79
C THR A 93 22.09 -10.19 37.98
N LEU A 94 21.74 -10.96 36.95
CA LEU A 94 21.66 -12.41 37.02
C LEU A 94 22.96 -13.11 36.60
N PRO A 95 23.31 -14.25 37.23
CA PRO A 95 24.35 -15.14 36.70
C PRO A 95 23.97 -15.63 35.30
N LEU A 96 24.95 -15.71 34.40
CA LEU A 96 24.75 -16.08 32.99
C LEU A 96 24.00 -17.41 32.79
N SER A 97 24.19 -18.37 33.69
CA SER A 97 23.49 -19.67 33.69
C SER A 97 21.96 -19.57 33.84
N THR A 98 21.47 -18.45 34.38
CA THR A 98 20.04 -18.18 34.60
C THR A 98 19.49 -17.07 33.69
N ALA A 99 20.35 -16.37 32.96
CA ALA A 99 19.98 -15.19 32.18
C ALA A 99 19.49 -15.50 30.75
N MET A 100 19.32 -16.78 30.38
CA MET A 100 18.93 -17.18 29.02
C MET A 100 17.58 -16.62 28.57
N GLU A 101 16.61 -16.46 29.48
CA GLU A 101 15.34 -15.81 29.16
C GLU A 101 15.53 -14.33 28.82
N ALA A 102 16.43 -13.64 29.53
CA ALA A 102 16.77 -12.26 29.24
C ALA A 102 17.49 -12.12 27.88
N VAL A 103 18.40 -13.05 27.55
CA VAL A 103 19.04 -13.10 26.22
C VAL A 103 18.00 -13.25 25.11
N ARG A 104 17.03 -14.17 25.26
CA ARG A 104 15.96 -14.37 24.27
C ARG A 104 15.07 -13.13 24.14
N ALA A 105 14.71 -12.50 25.25
CA ALA A 105 13.91 -11.28 25.23
C ALA A 105 14.64 -10.13 24.51
N LEU A 106 15.95 -10.00 24.73
CA LEU A 106 16.79 -9.02 24.03
C LEU A 106 16.85 -9.32 22.52
N GLU A 107 17.09 -10.57 22.13
CA GLU A 107 17.14 -10.99 20.73
C GLU A 107 15.81 -10.69 20.00
N ILE A 108 14.67 -11.02 20.61
CA ILE A 108 13.34 -10.74 20.06
C ILE A 108 13.14 -9.23 19.91
N GLY A 109 13.47 -8.45 20.93
CA GLY A 109 13.37 -6.99 20.89
C GLY A 109 14.21 -6.37 19.77
N VAL A 110 15.43 -6.86 19.56
CA VAL A 110 16.31 -6.39 18.48
C VAL A 110 15.75 -6.78 17.11
N LYS A 111 15.28 -8.01 16.93
CA LYS A 111 14.65 -8.46 15.67
C LYS A 111 13.41 -7.62 15.32
N GLN A 112 12.55 -7.33 16.29
CA GLN A 112 11.36 -6.50 16.06
C GLN A 112 11.71 -5.06 15.67
N GLU A 113 12.75 -4.47 16.28
CA GLU A 113 13.22 -3.15 15.88
C GLU A 113 13.76 -3.14 14.44
N ARG A 114 14.55 -4.15 14.06
CA ARG A 114 15.09 -4.27 12.70
C ARG A 114 13.98 -4.46 11.66
N LEU A 115 12.99 -5.31 11.94
CA LEU A 115 11.81 -5.49 11.09
C LEU A 115 11.04 -4.18 10.89
N ALA A 116 10.77 -3.44 11.98
CA ALA A 116 10.06 -2.16 11.90
C ALA A 116 10.81 -1.08 11.11
N ARG A 117 12.14 -1.21 10.96
CA ARG A 117 13.01 -0.33 10.17
C ARG A 117 13.24 -0.83 8.74
N GLY A 118 12.65 -1.96 8.36
CA GLY A 118 12.84 -2.57 7.04
C GLY A 118 14.20 -3.26 6.86
N GLU A 119 14.92 -3.54 7.94
CA GLU A 119 16.19 -4.28 7.86
C GLU A 119 15.93 -5.79 7.78
N PRO A 120 16.68 -6.54 6.95
CA PRO A 120 16.60 -7.99 6.90
C PRO A 120 16.98 -8.61 8.26
N THR A 121 16.10 -9.44 8.82
CA THR A 121 16.29 -10.04 10.14
C THR A 121 16.74 -11.49 10.14
N ASP A 122 16.71 -12.17 8.99
CA ASP A 122 17.16 -13.54 8.84
C ASP A 122 18.26 -13.67 7.77
N ARG A 123 19.22 -14.56 8.00
CA ARG A 123 20.19 -15.02 6.98
C ARG A 123 19.51 -15.73 5.78
N ALA A 124 18.23 -16.08 5.91
CA ALA A 124 17.44 -16.73 4.88
C ALA A 124 16.86 -15.76 3.83
N ALA A 125 17.13 -14.46 3.92
CA ALA A 125 17.10 -13.57 2.76
C ALA A 125 18.28 -13.90 1.82
N ILE A 126 18.34 -15.16 1.39
CA ILE A 126 19.04 -15.57 0.19
C ILE A 126 18.27 -14.87 -0.92
N ASP A 127 18.87 -13.78 -1.37
CA ASP A 127 18.53 -12.97 -2.53
C ASP A 127 17.84 -13.82 -3.59
N VAL A 128 16.61 -13.45 -3.96
CA VAL A 128 15.83 -14.13 -5.00
C VAL A 128 16.68 -14.28 -6.28
N GLU A 129 17.57 -13.31 -6.53
CA GLU A 129 18.54 -13.35 -7.62
C GLU A 129 19.51 -14.54 -7.51
N SER A 130 19.98 -14.88 -6.30
CA SER A 130 20.86 -16.02 -6.07
C SER A 130 20.14 -17.38 -6.18
N VAL A 131 18.85 -17.45 -5.81
CA VAL A 131 18.02 -18.64 -6.04
C VAL A 131 17.76 -18.82 -7.53
N ILE A 132 17.40 -17.75 -8.23
CA ILE A 132 17.18 -17.74 -9.68
C ILE A 132 18.48 -18.13 -10.40
N LYS A 133 19.62 -17.58 -10.03
CA LYS A 133 20.92 -17.90 -10.62
C LYS A 133 21.28 -19.37 -10.45
N ARG A 134 21.09 -19.93 -9.25
CA ARG A 134 21.34 -21.35 -8.97
C ARG A 134 20.43 -22.28 -9.78
N GLU A 135 19.14 -21.94 -9.90
CA GLU A 135 18.23 -22.72 -10.74
C GLU A 135 18.56 -22.51 -12.23
N TYR A 136 18.90 -21.31 -12.68
CA TYR A 136 19.32 -21.07 -14.07
C TYR A 136 20.55 -21.90 -14.45
N GLU A 137 21.59 -21.92 -13.60
CA GLU A 137 22.79 -22.73 -13.79
C GLU A 137 22.51 -24.24 -13.80
N ARG A 138 21.57 -24.71 -12.97
CA ARG A 138 21.15 -26.13 -12.94
C ARG A 138 20.51 -26.57 -14.26
N TRP A 139 19.70 -25.72 -14.88
CA TRP A 139 18.95 -26.07 -16.10
C TRP A 139 19.68 -25.71 -17.40
N LEU A 140 20.77 -24.93 -17.33
CA LEU A 140 21.61 -24.58 -18.48
C LEU A 140 22.83 -25.49 -18.69
N VAL A 141 22.97 -26.58 -17.93
CA VAL A 141 23.86 -27.68 -18.34
C VAL A 141 23.29 -28.19 -19.67
N ARG A 142 23.91 -27.75 -20.76
CA ARG A 142 23.51 -28.09 -22.13
C ARG A 142 23.35 -29.60 -22.21
N SER A 143 22.23 -30.05 -22.76
CA SER A 143 21.93 -31.44 -23.11
C SER A 143 22.94 -32.08 -24.08
N ASP A 144 24.00 -31.36 -24.45
CA ASP A 144 25.02 -31.77 -25.40
C ASP A 144 26.24 -32.46 -24.76
N ASP A 145 26.31 -32.55 -23.43
CA ASP A 145 27.41 -33.25 -22.73
C ASP A 145 27.06 -34.70 -22.35
N THR A 146 26.24 -35.36 -23.18
CA THR A 146 26.11 -36.82 -23.14
C THR A 146 27.24 -37.40 -24.00
N PRO A 147 28.23 -38.12 -23.45
CA PRO A 147 29.26 -38.76 -24.27
C PRO A 147 28.55 -39.76 -25.19
N ARG A 148 28.63 -39.54 -26.51
CA ARG A 148 28.22 -40.56 -27.47
C ARG A 148 29.19 -41.72 -27.34
N THR A 149 28.70 -42.83 -26.80
CA THR A 149 29.34 -44.15 -26.77
C THR A 149 29.68 -44.65 -28.16
#